data_AF-A0A964G4F9-F1
#
_entry.id   AF-A0A964G4F9-F1
#
_cell.length_a   1.000
_cell.length_b   1.000
_cell.length_c   1.000
_cell.angle_alpha   90.00
_cell.angle_beta   90.00
_cell.angle_gamma   90.00
#
_symmetry.space_group_name_H-M   'P 1'
#
loop_
_entity.id
_entity.type
_entity.pdbx_description
1 polymer ?
#
loop_
_entity_poly.entity_id
_entity_poly.type
_entity_poly.pdbx_seq_one_letter_code
_entity_poly.pdbx_strand_id
1 'polypeptide(L)'
;MSNIVIVESKNDRIFMQAMVEKLNCDIQVEKPIYIDDYQSLEGLSETELIKALKNLIRKIDRKDIEKIGIIIDIDNDSEQERLKFVDRCIQQVFEAESLSSTKQFIDICTTDHGTNAKLACYFTNVGGKGELETLLKAIKAKDSTYADCLDSWKTCLESQGKKINQKEFDKFWVSNYIRFDTCSKQEQKQAGGKCSMSKFDYVMEHKKDIWDWDNSALDDLKDFFRLFC
;
A
#
# COMPACT_ATOMS: atom_id res chain seq x y z
N MET A 1 -7.59 -23.02 7.63
CA MET A 1 -7.71 -22.12 6.48
C MET A 1 -7.41 -20.70 6.90
N SER A 2 -6.32 -20.16 6.38
CA SER A 2 -5.83 -18.81 6.71
C SER A 2 -5.88 -17.91 5.47
N ASN A 3 -6.20 -16.64 5.68
CA ASN A 3 -6.18 -15.63 4.61
C ASN A 3 -4.96 -14.72 4.81
N ILE A 4 -4.23 -14.46 3.73
CA ILE A 4 -3.05 -13.61 3.78
C ILE A 4 -3.13 -12.47 2.78
N VAL A 5 -2.46 -11.37 3.10
CA VAL A 5 -2.25 -10.26 2.16
C VAL A 5 -0.76 -9.92 2.11
N ILE A 6 -0.21 -9.81 0.91
CA ILE A 6 1.14 -9.29 0.65
C ILE A 6 1.06 -7.86 0.14
N VAL A 7 2.04 -7.05 0.51
CA VAL A 7 2.09 -5.60 0.23
C VAL A 7 3.50 -5.17 -0.17
N GLU A 8 3.61 -4.00 -0.78
CA GLU A 8 4.85 -3.47 -1.35
C GLU A 8 5.87 -3.02 -0.29
N SER A 9 5.48 -2.17 0.68
CA SER A 9 6.44 -1.62 1.64
C SER A 9 6.11 -1.89 3.11
N LYS A 10 7.06 -1.53 3.97
CA LYS A 10 6.85 -1.53 5.44
C LYS A 10 5.64 -0.67 5.82
N ASN A 11 5.48 0.51 5.21
CA ASN A 11 4.45 1.45 5.60
C ASN A 11 3.08 0.99 5.10
N ASP A 12 3.00 0.40 3.91
CA ASP A 12 1.80 -0.28 3.43
C ASP A 12 1.36 -1.35 4.41
N ARG A 13 2.28 -2.22 4.83
CA ARG A 13 1.95 -3.27 5.81
C ARG A 13 1.34 -2.71 7.08
N ILE A 14 1.94 -1.65 7.64
CA ILE A 14 1.45 -1.03 8.87
C ILE A 14 0.05 -0.45 8.64
N PHE A 15 -0.17 0.24 7.51
CA PHE A 15 -1.47 0.81 7.18
C PHE A 15 -2.54 -0.27 6.98
N MET A 16 -2.24 -1.28 6.16
CA MET A 16 -3.14 -2.39 5.86
C MET A 16 -3.47 -3.21 7.11
N GLN A 17 -2.51 -3.41 8.02
CA GLN A 17 -2.76 -4.05 9.31
C GLN A 17 -3.78 -3.26 10.13
N ALA A 18 -3.64 -1.94 10.21
CA ALA A 18 -4.60 -1.09 10.90
C ALA A 18 -5.99 -1.11 10.25
N MET A 19 -6.07 -1.23 8.93
CA MET A 19 -7.34 -1.39 8.21
C MET A 19 -8.02 -2.72 8.55
N VAL A 20 -7.27 -3.83 8.52
CA VAL A 20 -7.78 -5.17 8.89
C VAL A 20 -8.31 -5.17 10.32
N GLU A 21 -7.57 -4.57 11.26
CA GLU A 21 -8.01 -4.41 12.66
C GLU A 21 -9.33 -3.63 12.75
N LYS A 22 -9.47 -2.55 11.98
CA LYS A 22 -10.69 -1.72 11.98
C LYS A 22 -11.89 -2.44 11.35
N LEU A 23 -11.66 -3.27 10.33
CA LEU A 23 -12.70 -4.10 9.71
C LEU A 23 -13.05 -5.36 10.53
N ASN A 24 -12.25 -5.69 11.54
CA ASN A 24 -12.42 -6.89 12.38
C ASN A 24 -12.43 -8.18 11.55
N CYS A 25 -11.50 -8.30 10.60
CA CYS A 25 -11.36 -9.48 9.75
C CYS A 25 -10.14 -10.33 10.16
N ASP A 26 -10.26 -11.65 10.02
CA ASP A 26 -9.18 -12.60 10.30
C ASP A 26 -8.26 -12.73 9.07
N ILE A 27 -7.40 -11.72 8.88
CA ILE A 27 -6.49 -11.62 7.74
C ILE A 27 -5.08 -11.38 8.27
N GLN A 28 -4.12 -12.19 7.85
CA GLN A 28 -2.72 -12.01 8.21
C GLN A 28 -2.01 -11.15 7.15
N VAL A 29 -1.63 -9.90 7.50
CA VAL A 29 -0.79 -9.07 6.62
C VAL A 29 0.66 -9.52 6.73
N GLU A 30 1.16 -10.16 5.67
CA GLU A 30 2.48 -10.78 5.60
C GLU A 30 3.61 -9.75 5.54
N LYS A 31 4.86 -10.25 5.63
CA LYS A 31 6.04 -9.39 5.44
C LYS A 31 5.98 -8.75 4.05
N PRO A 32 6.34 -7.46 3.93
CA PRO A 32 6.27 -6.79 2.65
C PRO A 32 7.25 -7.42 1.66
N ILE A 33 6.89 -7.34 0.39
CA ILE A 33 7.74 -7.62 -0.74
C ILE A 33 8.64 -6.39 -0.84
N TYR A 34 9.66 -6.25 0.01
CA TYR A 34 10.52 -5.05 0.04
C TYR A 34 11.03 -4.70 -1.36
N ILE A 35 10.30 -3.84 -2.05
CA ILE A 35 10.65 -3.26 -3.33
C ILE A 35 11.24 -1.91 -2.93
N ASP A 36 12.55 -1.91 -2.83
CA ASP A 36 13.32 -0.85 -2.20
C ASP A 36 13.25 0.42 -3.06
N ASP A 37 12.31 1.29 -2.72
CA ASP A 37 12.05 2.61 -3.33
C ASP A 37 13.27 3.57 -3.18
N TYR A 38 14.34 3.15 -2.48
CA TYR A 38 15.54 3.97 -2.25
C TYR A 38 16.78 3.55 -3.04
N GLN A 39 16.78 2.42 -3.78
CA GLN A 39 17.95 2.00 -4.57
C GLN A 39 17.71 1.64 -6.05
N SER A 40 16.50 1.79 -6.59
CA SER A 40 16.38 1.96 -8.04
C SER A 40 15.23 2.88 -8.40
N LEU A 41 15.58 3.96 -9.09
CA LEU A 41 14.69 4.67 -9.99
C LEU A 41 13.94 3.62 -10.84
N GLU A 42 12.60 3.65 -10.81
CA GLU A 42 11.65 2.84 -11.61
C GLU A 42 11.04 1.58 -10.95
N GLY A 43 10.24 1.79 -9.90
CA GLY A 43 8.99 1.03 -9.68
C GLY A 43 9.07 -0.46 -9.29
N LEU A 44 7.88 -1.06 -9.23
CA LEU A 44 7.62 -2.45 -8.86
C LEU A 44 8.46 -3.44 -9.70
N SER A 45 9.46 -4.07 -9.08
CA SER A 45 10.33 -5.03 -9.78
C SER A 45 9.62 -6.36 -10.04
N GLU A 46 9.46 -6.73 -11.31
CA GLU A 46 8.94 -8.04 -11.76
C GLU A 46 9.67 -9.20 -11.07
N THR A 47 10.99 -9.08 -10.90
CA THR A 47 11.82 -10.11 -10.26
C THR A 47 11.49 -10.26 -8.77
N GLU A 48 11.30 -9.16 -8.04
CA GLU A 48 10.97 -9.21 -6.62
C GLU A 48 9.53 -9.70 -6.38
N LEU A 49 8.57 -9.31 -7.23
CA LEU A 49 7.22 -9.85 -7.16
C LEU A 49 7.20 -11.36 -7.43
N ILE A 50 7.82 -11.83 -8.52
CA ILE A 50 7.93 -13.27 -8.83
C ILE A 50 8.59 -14.04 -7.67
N LYS A 51 9.65 -13.49 -7.07
CA LYS A 51 10.33 -14.09 -5.93
C LYS A 51 9.45 -14.16 -4.69
N ALA A 52 8.64 -13.13 -4.42
CA ALA A 52 7.65 -13.16 -3.36
C ALA A 52 6.57 -14.23 -3.61
N LEU A 53 6.03 -14.30 -4.82
CA LEU A 53 5.04 -15.30 -5.22
C LEU A 53 5.61 -16.73 -5.08
N LYS A 54 6.86 -16.97 -5.51
CA LYS A 54 7.54 -18.27 -5.31
C LYS A 54 7.71 -18.63 -3.83
N ASN A 55 7.99 -17.63 -2.98
CA ASN A 55 8.04 -17.84 -1.54
C ASN A 55 6.67 -18.15 -0.93
N LEU A 56 5.57 -17.72 -1.57
CA LEU A 56 4.21 -18.05 -1.15
C LEU A 56 3.85 -19.51 -1.39
N ILE A 57 4.32 -20.14 -2.48
CA ILE A 57 4.09 -21.58 -2.76
C ILE A 57 4.32 -22.42 -1.50
N ARG A 58 5.52 -22.31 -0.92
CA ARG A 58 5.90 -23.04 0.30
C ARG A 58 5.02 -22.75 1.51
N LYS A 59 4.40 -21.57 1.57
CA LYS A 59 3.48 -21.20 2.66
C LYS A 59 2.09 -21.76 2.41
N ILE A 60 1.61 -21.74 1.17
CA ILE A 60 0.30 -22.27 0.79
C ILE A 60 0.20 -23.73 1.26
N ASP A 61 1.22 -24.54 0.94
CA ASP A 61 1.23 -25.96 1.32
C ASP A 61 1.35 -26.20 2.83
N ARG A 62 2.09 -25.35 3.54
CA ARG A 62 2.40 -25.57 4.97
C ARG A 62 1.35 -25.00 5.92
N LYS A 63 0.70 -23.90 5.54
CA LYS A 63 -0.17 -23.11 6.41
C LYS A 63 -1.65 -23.23 6.07
N ASP A 64 -2.02 -24.07 5.11
CA ASP A 64 -3.42 -24.23 4.67
C ASP A 64 -4.03 -22.86 4.31
N ILE A 65 -3.35 -22.14 3.40
CA ILE A 65 -3.77 -20.81 2.93
C ILE A 65 -4.86 -20.98 1.88
N GLU A 66 -6.02 -20.38 2.12
CA GLU A 66 -7.16 -20.46 1.21
C GLU A 66 -7.19 -19.28 0.24
N LYS A 67 -6.96 -18.07 0.75
CA LYS A 67 -7.07 -16.82 -0.02
C LYS A 67 -5.82 -15.96 0.14
N ILE A 68 -5.38 -15.38 -0.98
CA ILE A 68 -4.20 -14.51 -1.09
C ILE A 68 -4.63 -13.17 -1.69
N GLY A 69 -4.33 -12.08 -0.98
CA GLY A 69 -4.45 -10.73 -1.51
C GLY A 69 -3.09 -10.16 -1.90
N ILE A 70 -3.02 -9.48 -3.04
CA ILE A 70 -1.86 -8.68 -3.45
C ILE A 70 -2.28 -7.21 -3.46
N ILE A 71 -1.60 -6.37 -2.68
CA ILE A 71 -1.77 -4.91 -2.73
C ILE A 71 -0.46 -4.27 -3.17
N ILE A 72 -0.53 -3.45 -4.22
CA ILE A 72 0.62 -2.71 -4.77
C ILE A 72 0.18 -1.30 -5.16
N ASP A 73 1.11 -0.37 -5.30
CA ASP A 73 0.75 0.96 -5.78
C ASP A 73 0.42 0.94 -7.28
N ILE A 74 -0.52 1.81 -7.69
CA ILE A 74 -0.82 2.02 -9.12
C ILE A 74 0.17 3.01 -9.77
N ASP A 75 0.83 3.84 -8.96
CA ASP A 75 1.68 4.95 -9.38
C ASP A 75 0.98 5.85 -10.42
N ASN A 76 1.48 5.82 -11.66
CA ASN A 76 0.95 6.56 -12.80
C ASN A 76 0.38 5.64 -13.89
N ASP A 77 0.42 4.33 -13.69
CA ASP A 77 -0.09 3.37 -14.67
C ASP A 77 -1.62 3.38 -14.70
N SER A 78 -2.20 2.98 -15.83
CA SER A 78 -3.61 2.59 -15.82
C SER A 78 -3.80 1.27 -15.08
N GLU A 79 -5.00 1.05 -14.55
CA GLU A 79 -5.37 -0.23 -13.92
C GLU A 79 -5.10 -1.42 -14.87
N GLN A 80 -5.37 -1.25 -16.17
CA GLN A 80 -5.17 -2.31 -17.17
C GLN A 80 -3.68 -2.62 -17.41
N GLU A 81 -2.81 -1.62 -17.42
CA GLU A 81 -1.36 -1.84 -17.52
C GLU A 81 -0.83 -2.55 -16.28
N ARG A 82 -1.27 -2.12 -15.10
CA ARG A 82 -0.83 -2.72 -13.84
C ARG A 82 -1.40 -4.13 -13.62
N LEU A 83 -2.64 -4.41 -14.04
CA LEU A 83 -3.22 -5.76 -14.09
C LEU A 83 -2.39 -6.69 -14.98
N LYS A 84 -2.06 -6.27 -16.21
CA LYS A 84 -1.24 -7.08 -17.13
C LYS A 84 0.13 -7.41 -16.55
N PHE A 85 0.74 -6.45 -15.85
CA PHE A 85 2.01 -6.68 -15.17
C PHE A 85 1.87 -7.76 -14.08
N VAL A 86 0.88 -7.63 -13.19
CA VAL A 86 0.67 -8.58 -12.09
C VAL A 86 0.26 -9.96 -12.62
N ASP A 87 -0.64 -10.02 -13.59
CA ASP A 87 -1.07 -11.25 -14.25
C ASP A 87 0.15 -12.00 -14.82
N ARG A 88 1.01 -11.31 -15.58
CA ARG A 88 2.25 -11.91 -16.11
C ARG A 88 3.15 -12.48 -15.01
N CYS A 89 3.23 -11.84 -13.84
CA CYS A 89 4.02 -12.35 -12.72
C CYS A 89 3.38 -13.59 -12.08
N ILE A 90 2.05 -13.60 -11.94
CA ILE A 90 1.27 -14.73 -11.40
C ILE A 90 1.42 -15.95 -12.33
N GLN A 91 1.21 -15.78 -13.63
CA GLN A 91 1.28 -16.84 -14.64
C GLN A 91 2.68 -17.47 -14.75
N GLN A 92 3.74 -16.77 -14.33
CA GLN A 92 5.10 -17.32 -14.27
C GLN A 92 5.35 -18.24 -13.05
N VAL A 93 4.44 -18.23 -12.08
CA VAL A 93 4.63 -18.91 -10.78
C VAL A 93 3.53 -19.92 -10.49
N PHE A 94 2.31 -19.67 -10.96
CA PHE A 94 1.14 -20.50 -10.72
C PHE A 94 0.50 -20.93 -12.03
N GLU A 95 -0.14 -22.10 -12.01
CA GLU A 95 -1.18 -22.40 -12.99
C GLU A 95 -2.44 -21.64 -12.55
N ALA A 96 -2.85 -20.62 -13.31
CA ALA A 96 -3.83 -19.65 -12.86
C ALA A 96 -4.76 -19.20 -13.99
N GLU A 97 -5.99 -18.82 -13.63
CA GLU A 97 -6.84 -18.04 -14.53
C GLU A 97 -6.25 -16.63 -14.77
N SER A 98 -6.60 -16.00 -15.89
CA SER A 98 -6.13 -14.64 -16.19
C SER A 98 -6.76 -13.62 -15.25
N LEU A 99 -5.92 -12.82 -14.61
CA LEU A 99 -6.32 -11.71 -13.77
C LEU A 99 -6.77 -10.52 -14.65
N SER A 100 -8.07 -10.27 -14.69
CA SER A 100 -8.68 -9.26 -15.57
C SER A 100 -9.31 -8.06 -14.85
N SER A 101 -9.46 -8.15 -13.53
CA SER A 101 -10.04 -7.09 -12.70
C SER A 101 -9.45 -7.11 -11.30
N THR A 102 -9.40 -5.93 -10.67
CA THR A 102 -9.10 -5.82 -9.25
C THR A 102 -10.31 -6.26 -8.42
N LYS A 103 -10.08 -6.63 -7.15
CA LYS A 103 -11.15 -7.00 -6.20
C LYS A 103 -12.01 -8.20 -6.65
N GLN A 104 -11.44 -9.10 -7.45
CA GLN A 104 -12.06 -10.37 -7.84
C GLN A 104 -11.06 -11.51 -7.61
N PHE A 105 -11.55 -12.66 -7.14
CA PHE A 105 -10.74 -13.86 -7.03
C PHE A 105 -10.57 -14.54 -8.39
N ILE A 106 -9.35 -14.99 -8.65
CA ILE A 106 -9.01 -16.01 -9.61
C ILE A 106 -8.59 -17.29 -8.87
N ASP A 107 -8.83 -18.44 -9.49
CA ASP A 107 -8.30 -19.70 -8.98
C ASP A 107 -6.83 -19.85 -9.40
N ILE A 108 -6.00 -20.30 -8.46
CA ILE A 108 -4.58 -20.59 -8.66
C ILE A 108 -4.24 -21.98 -8.13
N CYS A 109 -3.27 -22.61 -8.78
CA CYS A 109 -2.75 -23.92 -8.40
C CYS A 109 -1.21 -23.84 -8.34
N THR A 110 -0.63 -24.34 -7.24
CA THR A 110 0.82 -24.41 -7.08
C THR A 110 1.41 -25.43 -8.05
N THR A 111 2.45 -25.05 -8.80
CA THR A 111 3.13 -25.93 -9.76
C THR A 111 3.77 -27.17 -9.13
N ASP A 112 4.17 -27.08 -7.86
CA ASP A 112 4.98 -28.12 -7.21
C ASP A 112 4.12 -29.25 -6.61
N HIS A 113 2.96 -28.91 -6.05
CA HIS A 113 2.15 -29.83 -5.24
C HIS A 113 0.68 -29.92 -5.67
N GLY A 114 0.24 -29.11 -6.62
CA GLY A 114 -1.17 -29.10 -7.05
C GLY A 114 -2.14 -28.53 -6.01
N THR A 115 -1.65 -27.79 -5.01
CA THR A 115 -2.48 -27.16 -3.98
C THR A 115 -3.23 -25.96 -4.57
N ASN A 116 -4.55 -25.96 -4.41
CA ASN A 116 -5.42 -24.89 -4.90
C ASN A 116 -5.58 -23.78 -3.85
N ALA A 117 -5.60 -22.54 -4.32
CA ALA A 117 -5.93 -21.36 -3.52
C ALA A 117 -6.62 -20.32 -4.41
N LYS A 118 -7.15 -19.26 -3.79
CA LYS A 118 -7.72 -18.11 -4.48
C LYS A 118 -6.81 -16.90 -4.36
N LEU A 119 -6.69 -16.11 -5.43
CA LEU A 119 -5.88 -14.91 -5.44
C LEU A 119 -6.71 -13.72 -5.94
N ALA A 120 -6.65 -12.60 -5.24
CA ALA A 120 -7.19 -11.32 -5.71
C ALA A 120 -6.12 -10.22 -5.60
N CYS A 121 -6.23 -9.18 -6.42
CA CYS A 121 -5.36 -8.01 -6.33
C CYS A 121 -6.14 -6.72 -6.10
N TYR A 122 -5.45 -5.73 -5.54
CA TYR A 122 -5.92 -4.35 -5.42
C TYR A 122 -4.74 -3.41 -5.65
N PHE A 123 -5.01 -2.26 -6.27
CA PHE A 123 -4.00 -1.23 -6.48
C PHE A 123 -4.32 -0.02 -5.62
N THR A 124 -3.40 0.36 -4.73
CA THR A 124 -3.53 1.57 -3.91
C THR A 124 -3.62 2.77 -4.84
N ASN A 125 -4.70 3.53 -4.71
CA ASN A 125 -4.95 4.69 -5.57
C ASN A 125 -5.95 5.65 -4.92
N VAL A 126 -5.95 6.90 -5.41
CA VAL A 126 -7.03 7.87 -5.23
C VAL A 126 -7.38 8.41 -6.62
N GLY A 127 -8.60 8.14 -7.09
CA GLY A 127 -9.02 8.56 -8.43
C GLY A 127 -8.24 7.87 -9.56
N GLY A 128 -7.82 6.62 -9.34
CA GLY A 128 -7.11 5.80 -10.34
C GLY A 128 -5.62 6.09 -10.48
N LYS A 129 -5.02 6.87 -9.56
CA LYS A 129 -3.57 7.15 -9.53
C LYS A 129 -3.04 7.23 -8.09
N GLY A 130 -1.72 7.13 -7.95
CA GLY A 130 -1.01 7.41 -6.71
C GLY A 130 -0.50 6.18 -5.97
N GLU A 131 -0.14 6.42 -4.72
CA GLU A 131 0.45 5.46 -3.78
C GLU A 131 -0.14 5.67 -2.38
N LEU A 132 0.40 4.98 -1.37
CA LEU A 132 -0.02 5.13 0.02
C LEU A 132 -0.06 6.59 0.48
N GLU A 133 0.96 7.40 0.19
CA GLU A 133 1.00 8.81 0.60
C GLU A 133 -0.10 9.65 -0.04
N THR A 134 -0.49 9.34 -1.28
CA THR A 134 -1.65 9.97 -1.93
C THR A 134 -2.94 9.63 -1.19
N LEU A 135 -3.12 8.36 -0.80
CA LEU A 135 -4.26 7.92 0.00
C LEU A 135 -4.28 8.60 1.37
N LEU A 136 -3.16 8.59 2.11
CA LEU A 136 -3.03 9.21 3.42
C LEU A 136 -3.42 10.69 3.38
N LYS A 137 -2.91 11.44 2.39
CA LYS A 137 -3.28 12.84 2.20
C LYS A 137 -4.78 13.04 1.95
N ALA A 138 -5.40 12.18 1.14
CA ALA A 138 -6.83 12.26 0.85
C ALA A 138 -7.71 12.00 2.08
N ILE A 139 -7.24 11.19 3.02
CA ILE A 139 -7.97 10.82 4.24
C ILE A 139 -7.53 11.62 5.47
N LYS A 140 -6.87 12.77 5.34
CA LYS A 140 -6.51 13.58 6.50
C LYS A 140 -7.75 13.95 7.34
N ALA A 141 -7.69 13.78 8.66
CA ALA A 141 -8.79 14.11 9.57
C ALA A 141 -8.60 15.43 10.33
N LYS A 142 -7.37 15.95 10.39
CA LYS A 142 -7.04 17.19 11.11
C LYS A 142 -6.74 18.32 10.15
N ASP A 143 -6.67 19.52 10.71
CA ASP A 143 -6.13 20.67 9.99
C ASP A 143 -4.68 20.39 9.56
N SER A 144 -4.30 20.92 8.40
CA SER A 144 -3.04 20.62 7.72
C SER A 144 -2.32 21.89 7.26
N THR A 145 -2.47 22.99 8.01
CA THR A 145 -1.96 24.31 7.61
C THR A 145 -0.50 24.28 7.15
N TYR A 146 0.40 23.61 7.88
CA TYR A 146 1.81 23.53 7.49
C TYR A 146 2.01 22.74 6.20
N ALA A 147 1.35 21.59 6.08
CA ALA A 147 1.44 20.77 4.89
C ALA A 147 0.82 21.47 3.66
N ASP A 148 -0.33 22.13 3.80
CA ASP A 148 -1.03 22.85 2.72
C ASP A 148 -0.24 24.08 2.24
N CYS A 149 0.55 24.71 3.12
CA CYS A 149 1.45 25.79 2.72
C CYS A 149 2.54 25.32 1.73
N LEU A 150 2.78 24.02 1.61
CA LEU A 150 3.69 23.49 0.61
C LEU A 150 3.21 23.71 -0.82
N ASP A 151 1.91 23.93 -1.06
CA ASP A 151 1.42 24.31 -2.39
C ASP A 151 1.98 25.67 -2.83
N SER A 152 2.12 26.62 -1.89
CA SER A 152 2.78 27.90 -2.17
C SER A 152 4.27 27.71 -2.44
N TRP A 153 4.93 26.80 -1.71
CA TRP A 153 6.33 26.45 -1.97
C TRP A 153 6.51 25.79 -3.35
N LYS A 154 5.65 24.84 -3.72
CA LYS A 154 5.61 24.21 -5.05
C LYS A 154 5.43 25.24 -6.16
N THR A 155 4.48 26.17 -5.98
CA THR A 155 4.24 27.28 -6.91
C THR A 155 5.50 28.16 -7.08
N CYS A 156 6.19 28.44 -5.98
CA CYS A 156 7.45 29.20 -6.01
C CYS A 156 8.54 28.44 -6.79
N LEU A 157 8.71 27.13 -6.55
CA LEU A 157 9.67 26.31 -7.30
C LEU A 157 9.38 26.32 -8.81
N GLU A 158 8.12 26.14 -9.20
CA GLU A 158 7.68 26.14 -10.59
C GLU A 158 7.94 27.49 -11.27
N SER A 159 7.74 28.60 -10.57
CA SER A 159 8.06 29.94 -11.07
C SER A 159 9.56 30.14 -11.36
N GLN A 160 10.41 29.34 -10.74
CA GLN A 160 11.87 29.34 -10.95
C GLN A 160 12.32 28.22 -11.91
N GLY A 161 11.39 27.58 -12.62
CA GLY A 161 11.70 26.50 -13.56
C GLY A 161 12.12 25.20 -12.88
N LYS A 162 11.87 25.03 -11.58
CA LYS A 162 12.05 23.76 -10.86
C LYS A 162 10.74 23.00 -10.85
N LYS A 163 10.79 21.67 -11.02
CA LYS A 163 9.61 20.80 -10.95
C LYS A 163 9.79 19.80 -9.82
N ILE A 164 8.71 19.53 -9.11
CA ILE A 164 8.59 18.41 -8.16
C ILE A 164 7.45 17.52 -8.68
N ASN A 165 7.69 16.21 -8.75
CA ASN A 165 6.63 15.31 -9.19
C ASN A 165 5.60 15.12 -8.05
N GLN A 166 4.40 14.62 -8.40
CA GLN A 166 3.32 14.50 -7.42
C GLN A 166 3.65 13.51 -6.29
N LYS A 167 4.35 12.42 -6.61
CA LYS A 167 4.82 11.38 -5.66
C LYS A 167 5.72 12.00 -4.58
N GLU A 168 6.77 12.70 -4.98
CA GLU A 168 7.68 13.41 -4.07
C GLU A 168 6.95 14.49 -3.25
N PHE A 169 6.01 15.21 -3.88
CA PHE A 169 5.23 16.22 -3.19
C PHE A 169 4.32 15.62 -2.12
N ASP A 170 3.60 14.53 -2.40
CA ASP A 170 2.73 13.88 -1.43
C ASP A 170 3.53 13.26 -0.28
N LYS A 171 4.70 12.65 -0.55
CA LYS A 171 5.64 12.22 0.50
C LYS A 171 6.07 13.38 1.40
N PHE A 172 6.39 14.53 0.81
CA PHE A 172 6.77 15.71 1.60
C PHE A 172 5.59 16.31 2.36
N TRP A 173 4.41 16.33 1.76
CA TRP A 173 3.16 16.80 2.37
C TRP A 173 2.81 15.94 3.59
N VAL A 174 2.78 14.61 3.46
CA VAL A 174 2.45 13.70 4.56
C VAL A 174 3.48 13.81 5.70
N SER A 175 4.76 13.97 5.37
CA SER A 175 5.81 14.21 6.36
C SER A 175 5.57 15.50 7.17
N ASN A 176 5.16 16.58 6.51
CA ASN A 176 4.84 17.85 7.19
C ASN A 176 3.56 17.74 8.01
N TYR A 177 2.53 17.05 7.49
CA TYR A 177 1.27 16.84 8.20
C TYR A 177 1.48 16.04 9.50
N ILE A 178 2.24 14.95 9.44
CA ILE A 178 2.59 14.17 10.63
C ILE A 178 3.41 15.02 11.60
N ARG A 179 4.39 15.77 11.12
CA ARG A 179 5.36 16.44 11.99
C ARG A 179 4.87 17.74 12.61
N PHE A 180 4.31 18.63 11.79
CA PHE A 180 4.04 20.00 12.20
C PHE A 180 2.57 20.22 12.54
N ASP A 181 1.67 19.53 11.83
CA ASP A 181 0.23 19.71 12.04
C ASP A 181 -0.32 18.82 13.16
N THR A 182 0.22 17.61 13.35
CA THR A 182 -0.39 16.62 14.27
C THR A 182 0.49 16.23 15.47
N CYS A 183 1.81 16.40 15.37
CA CYS A 183 2.71 16.14 16.49
C CYS A 183 2.79 17.33 17.46
N SER A 184 2.75 17.03 18.76
CA SER A 184 2.95 18.05 19.80
C SER A 184 4.39 18.60 19.80
N LYS A 185 4.60 19.79 20.38
CA LYS A 185 5.95 20.39 20.51
C LYS A 185 6.96 19.47 21.22
N GLN A 186 6.51 18.61 22.13
CA GLN A 186 7.39 17.65 22.81
C GLN A 186 7.77 16.50 21.88
N GLU A 187 6.83 15.97 21.11
CA GLU A 187 7.09 14.91 20.13
C GLU A 187 7.97 15.39 18.99
N GLN A 188 7.80 16.64 18.56
CA GLN A 188 8.66 17.27 17.54
C GLN A 188 10.14 17.32 17.95
N LYS A 189 10.46 17.38 19.26
CA LYS A 189 11.86 17.27 19.74
C LYS A 189 12.44 15.88 19.56
N GLN A 190 11.59 14.87 19.36
CA GLN A 190 11.94 13.48 19.09
C GLN A 190 11.37 13.06 17.72
N ALA A 191 11.35 13.98 16.75
CA ALA A 191 10.62 13.78 15.50
C ALA A 191 11.04 12.50 14.76
N GLY A 192 12.33 12.15 14.76
CA GLY A 192 12.81 10.92 14.13
C GLY A 192 12.29 9.62 14.77
N GLY A 193 11.77 9.69 15.99
CA GLY A 193 11.16 8.57 16.72
C GLY A 193 9.63 8.54 16.69
N LYS A 194 8.98 9.68 16.48
CA LYS A 194 7.55 9.87 16.77
C LYS A 194 6.73 10.58 15.69
N CYS A 195 7.40 11.27 14.77
CA CYS A 195 6.78 12.22 13.86
C CYS A 195 7.34 12.08 12.44
N SER A 196 7.53 10.84 11.98
CA SER A 196 8.12 10.56 10.68
C SER A 196 7.57 9.29 10.04
N MET A 197 7.58 9.24 8.71
CA MET A 197 7.25 8.05 7.93
C MET A 197 8.22 6.88 8.19
N SER A 198 9.44 7.14 8.66
CA SER A 198 10.37 6.06 9.08
C SER A 198 9.89 5.32 10.34
N LYS A 199 9.08 5.99 11.16
CA LYS A 199 8.46 5.49 12.39
C LYS A 199 6.94 5.50 12.27
N PHE A 200 6.44 5.14 11.10
CA PHE A 200 5.01 5.10 10.81
C PHE A 200 4.26 4.13 11.74
N ASP A 201 4.93 3.11 12.27
CA ASP A 201 4.42 2.22 13.32
C ASP A 201 3.97 3.00 14.57
N TYR A 202 4.80 3.94 15.05
CA TYR A 202 4.43 4.80 16.18
C TYR A 202 3.22 5.68 15.85
N VAL A 203 3.22 6.29 14.65
CA VAL A 203 2.13 7.17 14.19
C VAL A 203 0.81 6.38 14.14
N MET A 204 0.85 5.18 13.57
CA MET A 204 -0.31 4.31 13.45
C MET A 204 -0.72 3.64 14.76
N GLU A 205 0.12 3.60 15.79
CA GLU A 205 -0.28 3.10 17.11
C GLU A 205 -0.87 4.21 17.99
N HIS A 206 -0.28 5.41 17.95
CA HIS A 206 -0.57 6.48 18.91
C HIS A 206 -1.39 7.64 18.33
N LYS A 207 -1.55 7.70 17.01
CA LYS A 207 -2.17 8.84 16.29
C LYS A 207 -3.10 8.38 15.17
N LYS A 208 -3.77 7.23 15.32
CA LYS A 208 -4.73 6.71 14.32
C LYS A 208 -5.81 7.73 13.95
N ASP A 209 -6.16 8.64 14.86
CA ASP A 209 -7.22 9.64 14.71
C ASP A 209 -6.83 10.82 13.80
N ILE A 210 -5.59 10.88 13.30
CA ILE A 210 -5.18 11.87 12.30
C ILE A 210 -5.64 11.49 10.89
N TRP A 211 -6.13 10.26 10.71
CA TRP A 211 -6.69 9.75 9.47
C TRP A 211 -8.19 9.46 9.64
N ASP A 212 -8.97 9.90 8.66
CA ASP A 212 -10.39 9.69 8.54
C ASP A 212 -10.63 8.32 7.89
N TRP A 213 -10.77 7.31 8.74
CA TRP A 213 -11.01 5.94 8.32
C TRP A 213 -12.38 5.71 7.69
N ASP A 214 -13.29 6.66 7.82
CA ASP A 214 -14.65 6.59 7.26
C ASP A 214 -14.75 7.37 5.94
N ASN A 215 -13.65 7.98 5.48
CA ASN A 215 -13.53 8.64 4.19
C ASN A 215 -13.78 7.68 3.02
N SER A 216 -14.51 8.15 2.00
CA SER A 216 -14.90 7.35 0.84
C SER A 216 -13.73 6.93 -0.05
N ALA A 217 -12.57 7.61 0.05
CA ALA A 217 -11.36 7.18 -0.64
C ALA A 217 -10.87 5.79 -0.19
N LEU A 218 -11.36 5.28 0.94
CA LEU A 218 -11.04 3.95 1.45
C LEU A 218 -12.06 2.89 1.05
N ASP A 219 -13.18 3.24 0.42
CA ASP A 219 -14.28 2.30 0.19
C ASP A 219 -13.85 1.12 -0.69
N ASP A 220 -13.11 1.39 -1.77
CA ASP A 220 -12.58 0.33 -2.63
C ASP A 220 -11.60 -0.60 -1.91
N LEU A 221 -10.74 -0.07 -1.03
CA LEU A 221 -9.83 -0.87 -0.22
C LEU A 221 -10.59 -1.69 0.82
N LYS A 222 -11.64 -1.12 1.43
CA LYS A 222 -12.51 -1.85 2.37
C LYS A 222 -13.22 -2.99 1.66
N ASP A 223 -13.74 -2.75 0.46
CA ASP A 223 -14.37 -3.77 -0.37
C ASP A 223 -13.41 -4.89 -0.75
N PHE A 224 -12.15 -4.55 -1.04
CA PHE A 224 -11.11 -5.55 -1.26
C PHE A 224 -10.91 -6.45 -0.03
N PHE A 225 -10.72 -5.88 1.16
CA PHE A 225 -10.52 -6.68 2.37
C PHE A 225 -11.74 -7.53 2.73
N ARG A 226 -12.96 -7.05 2.44
CA ARG A 226 -14.22 -7.80 2.65
C ARG A 226 -14.29 -9.11 1.87
N LEU A 227 -13.50 -9.31 0.83
CA LEU A 227 -13.38 -10.60 0.12
C LEU A 227 -12.78 -11.72 0.99
N PHE A 228 -12.00 -11.33 2.00
CA PHE A 228 -11.25 -12.23 2.90
C PHE A 228 -11.87 -12.34 4.29
N CYS A 229 -12.81 -11.45 4.59
CA CYS A 229 -13.80 -11.67 5.61
C CYS A 229 -14.88 -12.65 5.05
#